data_AF-G0QQ25-F1
#
_entry.id   AF-G0QQ25-F1
#
_cell.length_a   1.000
_cell.length_b   1.000
_cell.length_c   1.000
_cell.angle_alpha   90.00
_cell.angle_beta   90.00
_cell.angle_gamma   90.00
#
_symmetry.space_group_name_H-M   'P 1'
#
loop_
_entity.id
_entity.type
_entity.pdbx_description
1 polymer ?
#
loop_
_entity_poly.entity_id
_entity_poly.type
_entity_poly.pdbx_seq_one_letter_code
_entity_poly.pdbx_strand_id
1 'polypeptide(L)'
;MFRYYLINQAQVWQRICKQKLKLKSPSVEHKSSLCQKTGLQQNDKILINDLPNILSKLNAMDLQYLISEDQSGSVIYKELQSLKGITFDNLSEFIYVEKQGIQIKMFLDQQFGKFEVIEHLGDFYRYRIETNVTI
;
A
#
# COMPACT_ATOMS: atom_id res chain seq x y z
N MET A 1 3.98 14.27 -14.29
CA MET A 1 3.62 15.18 -13.18
C MET A 1 4.09 14.70 -11.79
N PHE A 2 4.23 13.38 -11.53
CA PHE A 2 4.77 12.84 -10.26
C PHE A 2 6.26 13.11 -10.02
N ARG A 3 7.09 13.17 -11.09
CA ARG A 3 8.53 13.44 -10.99
C ARG A 3 8.85 14.76 -10.27
N TYR A 4 8.15 15.85 -10.60
CA TYR A 4 8.44 17.17 -10.03
C TYR A 4 7.99 17.31 -8.57
N TYR A 5 6.92 16.62 -8.17
CA TYR A 5 6.46 16.68 -6.78
C TYR A 5 7.42 15.94 -5.83
N LEU A 6 7.96 14.81 -6.27
CA LEU A 6 8.95 14.04 -5.51
C LEU A 6 10.32 14.75 -5.48
N ILE A 7 10.75 15.39 -6.56
CA ILE A 7 12.03 16.12 -6.63
C ILE A 7 12.01 17.40 -5.76
N ASN A 8 10.90 18.16 -5.76
CA ASN A 8 10.80 19.35 -4.90
C ASN A 8 10.71 19.00 -3.42
N GLN A 9 10.15 17.83 -3.09
CA GLN A 9 10.30 17.32 -1.74
C GLN A 9 11.77 16.93 -1.52
N ALA A 10 12.41 16.19 -2.45
CA ALA A 10 13.79 15.63 -2.37
C ALA A 10 14.91 16.63 -2.00
N GLN A 11 14.75 17.93 -2.27
CA GLN A 11 15.76 18.93 -1.90
C GLN A 11 15.77 19.33 -0.42
N VAL A 12 14.77 18.94 0.37
CA VAL A 12 14.68 19.16 1.83
C VAL A 12 15.22 17.95 2.65
N TRP A 13 16.04 17.07 2.03
CA TRP A 13 16.37 15.71 2.55
C TRP A 13 17.77 15.60 3.17
N GLN A 14 18.34 16.70 3.68
CA GLN A 14 19.64 16.69 4.36
C GLN A 14 19.51 17.01 5.84
N ARG A 15 19.17 15.97 6.62
CA ARG A 15 19.49 15.71 8.04
C ARG A 15 18.60 14.55 8.46
N ILE A 16 19.02 13.78 9.48
CA ILE A 16 18.36 12.56 9.97
C ILE A 16 16.87 12.81 10.22
N CYS A 17 16.02 12.56 9.22
CA CYS A 17 14.62 12.96 9.23
C CYS A 17 13.76 11.71 9.19
N LYS A 18 13.11 11.41 10.30
CA LYS A 18 11.98 10.48 10.35
C LYS A 18 10.84 11.11 9.57
N GLN A 19 10.67 10.73 8.31
CA GLN A 19 9.64 11.32 7.46
C GLN A 19 8.36 10.48 7.48
N LYS A 20 7.23 11.18 7.55
CA LYS A 20 5.88 10.62 7.58
C LYS A 20 5.27 10.77 6.20
N LEU A 21 4.83 9.67 5.60
CA LEU A 21 4.10 9.69 4.34
C LEU A 21 2.73 9.07 4.53
N LYS A 22 1.70 9.82 4.16
CA LYS A 22 0.32 9.34 4.05
C LYS A 22 -0.01 9.13 2.59
N LEU A 23 -0.36 7.90 2.21
CA LEU A 23 -0.75 7.58 0.85
C LEU A 23 -2.16 8.12 0.56
N LYS A 24 -2.35 8.63 -0.66
CA LYS A 24 -3.69 9.04 -1.09
C LYS A 24 -4.53 7.80 -1.35
N SER A 25 -5.81 7.82 -0.97
CA SER A 25 -6.75 6.80 -1.38
C SER A 25 -6.90 6.76 -2.91
N PRO A 26 -7.25 5.60 -3.50
CA PRO A 26 -7.44 5.48 -4.94
C PRO A 26 -8.57 6.39 -5.45
N SER A 27 -8.39 6.95 -6.66
CA SER A 27 -9.40 7.81 -7.30
C SER A 27 -10.65 7.00 -7.67
N VAL A 28 -11.77 7.71 -7.90
CA VAL A 28 -13.04 7.09 -8.29
C VAL A 28 -12.91 6.31 -9.60
N GLU A 29 -12.17 6.84 -10.57
CA GLU A 29 -11.91 6.19 -11.86
C GLU A 29 -11.10 4.91 -11.66
N HIS A 30 -10.11 4.95 -10.76
CA HIS A 30 -9.30 3.78 -10.44
C HIS A 30 -10.16 2.69 -9.80
N LYS A 31 -10.98 3.03 -8.79
CA LYS A 31 -11.93 2.11 -8.15
C LYS A 31 -12.89 1.49 -9.17
N SER A 32 -13.46 2.29 -10.05
CA SER A 32 -14.36 1.82 -11.13
C SER A 32 -13.67 0.79 -12.05
N SER A 33 -12.40 1.04 -12.42
CA SER A 33 -11.62 0.10 -13.23
C SER A 33 -11.38 -1.25 -12.53
N LEU A 34 -11.22 -1.26 -11.20
CA LEU A 34 -11.04 -2.47 -10.41
C LEU A 34 -12.35 -3.26 -10.29
N CYS A 35 -13.48 -2.56 -10.13
CA CYS A 35 -14.82 -3.17 -10.17
C CYS A 35 -15.05 -3.90 -11.49
N GLN A 36 -14.73 -3.26 -12.64
CA GLN A 36 -14.89 -3.86 -13.96
C GLN A 36 -14.05 -5.14 -14.15
N LYS A 37 -12.81 -5.15 -13.66
CA LYS A 37 -11.93 -6.33 -13.76
C LYS A 37 -12.43 -7.53 -12.95
N THR A 38 -13.09 -7.27 -11.84
CA THR A 38 -13.51 -8.31 -10.90
C THR A 38 -14.94 -8.77 -11.14
N GLY A 39 -15.77 -7.90 -11.71
CA GLY A 39 -17.22 -8.06 -11.80
C GLY A 39 -17.95 -7.69 -10.50
N LEU A 40 -17.25 -7.09 -9.53
CA LEU A 40 -17.78 -6.73 -8.22
C LEU A 40 -18.13 -5.24 -8.14
N GLN A 41 -19.08 -4.91 -7.27
CA GLN A 41 -19.37 -3.54 -6.83
C GLN A 41 -18.61 -3.21 -5.55
N GLN A 42 -18.42 -1.91 -5.27
CA GLN A 42 -17.64 -1.44 -4.10
C GLN A 42 -18.12 -2.01 -2.76
N ASN A 43 -19.43 -2.19 -2.62
CA ASN A 43 -20.06 -2.67 -1.38
C ASN A 43 -20.20 -4.19 -1.31
N ASP A 44 -19.80 -4.91 -2.37
CA ASP A 44 -19.89 -6.37 -2.38
C ASP A 44 -19.02 -6.95 -1.28
N LYS A 45 -19.58 -7.95 -0.60
CA LYS A 45 -18.91 -8.64 0.50
C LYS A 45 -18.00 -9.71 -0.05
N ILE A 46 -16.78 -9.72 0.49
CA ILE A 46 -15.74 -10.67 0.17
C ILE A 46 -15.50 -11.51 1.41
N LEU A 47 -15.63 -12.82 1.22
CA LEU A 47 -15.27 -13.80 2.23
C LEU A 47 -13.87 -14.34 1.95
N ILE A 48 -13.26 -14.97 2.96
CA ILE A 48 -11.90 -15.47 2.86
C ILE A 48 -11.70 -16.46 1.70
N ASN A 49 -12.73 -17.24 1.37
CA ASN A 49 -12.69 -18.22 0.28
C ASN A 49 -12.62 -17.57 -1.11
N ASP A 50 -13.15 -16.35 -1.26
CA ASP A 50 -13.17 -15.61 -2.53
C ASP A 50 -11.86 -14.84 -2.76
N LEU A 51 -11.11 -14.57 -1.68
CA LEU A 51 -9.93 -13.71 -1.70
C LEU A 51 -8.89 -14.13 -2.75
N PRO A 52 -8.46 -15.41 -2.87
CA PRO A 52 -7.44 -15.79 -3.84
C PRO A 52 -7.86 -15.50 -5.28
N ASN A 53 -9.13 -15.76 -5.62
CA ASN A 53 -9.66 -15.50 -6.97
C ASN A 53 -9.69 -13.99 -7.27
N ILE A 54 -10.12 -13.17 -6.30
CA ILE A 54 -10.18 -11.72 -6.46
C ILE A 54 -8.76 -11.13 -6.58
N LEU A 55 -7.81 -11.56 -5.74
CA LEU A 55 -6.41 -11.15 -5.83
C LEU A 55 -5.79 -11.53 -7.17
N SER A 56 -6.09 -12.71 -7.70
CA SER A 56 -5.67 -13.12 -9.03
C SER A 56 -6.21 -12.20 -10.13
N LYS A 57 -7.50 -11.86 -10.12
CA LYS A 57 -8.10 -10.94 -11.10
C LYS A 57 -7.51 -9.53 -11.02
N LEU A 58 -7.07 -9.11 -9.83
CA LEU A 58 -6.45 -7.80 -9.60
C LEU A 58 -4.92 -7.80 -9.83
N ASN A 59 -4.35 -8.94 -10.23
CA ASN A 59 -2.90 -9.13 -10.34
C ASN A 59 -2.18 -8.67 -9.05
N ALA A 60 -2.65 -9.19 -7.91
CA ALA A 60 -2.23 -8.82 -6.56
C ALA A 60 -2.00 -10.04 -5.65
N MET A 61 -1.76 -11.22 -6.25
CA MET A 61 -1.48 -12.46 -5.51
C MET A 61 -0.21 -12.37 -4.66
N ASP A 62 0.75 -11.57 -5.12
CA ASP A 62 1.98 -11.23 -4.41
C ASP A 62 1.71 -10.57 -3.05
N LEU A 63 0.55 -9.94 -2.85
CA LEU A 63 0.18 -9.29 -1.58
C LEU A 63 -0.53 -10.23 -0.61
N GLN A 64 -0.85 -11.47 -1.01
CA GLN A 64 -1.64 -12.37 -0.18
C GLN A 64 -0.99 -12.64 1.18
N TYR A 65 0.35 -12.76 1.22
CA TYR A 65 1.08 -13.01 2.47
C TYR A 65 0.93 -11.85 3.48
N LEU A 66 0.68 -10.62 3.00
CA LEU A 66 0.46 -9.45 3.84
C LEU A 66 -0.91 -9.48 4.54
N ILE A 67 -1.86 -10.27 4.04
CA ILE A 67 -3.18 -10.45 4.66
C ILE A 67 -3.10 -11.64 5.63
N SER A 68 -2.35 -11.46 6.71
CA SER A 68 -2.16 -12.42 7.79
C SER A 68 -2.08 -11.72 9.15
N GLU A 69 -2.12 -12.49 10.24
CA GLU A 69 -2.28 -11.97 11.61
C GLU A 69 -1.21 -10.96 12.04
N ASP A 70 0.04 -11.16 11.61
CA ASP A 70 1.21 -10.36 12.03
C ASP A 70 1.73 -9.42 10.94
N GLN A 71 0.96 -9.20 9.88
CA GLN A 71 1.35 -8.38 8.74
C GLN A 71 0.49 -7.12 8.61
N SER A 72 0.81 -6.27 7.63
CA SER A 72 0.13 -4.99 7.42
C SER A 72 -1.37 -5.14 7.14
N GLY A 73 -1.80 -6.26 6.59
CA GLY A 73 -3.19 -6.62 6.35
C GLY A 73 -3.89 -7.33 7.51
N SER A 74 -3.36 -7.30 8.73
CA SER A 74 -3.94 -7.99 9.90
C SER A 74 -5.38 -7.60 10.22
N VAL A 75 -5.76 -6.34 10.00
CA VAL A 75 -7.15 -5.87 10.17
C VAL A 75 -8.07 -6.53 9.15
N ILE A 76 -7.65 -6.57 7.88
CA ILE A 76 -8.40 -7.21 6.79
C ILE A 76 -8.52 -8.70 7.04
N TYR A 77 -7.43 -9.33 7.49
CA TYR A 77 -7.41 -10.74 7.86
C TYR A 77 -8.45 -11.05 8.95
N LYS A 78 -8.50 -10.27 10.02
CA LYS A 78 -9.48 -10.42 11.10
C LYS A 78 -10.92 -10.27 10.60
N GLU A 79 -11.19 -9.30 9.72
CA GLU A 79 -12.52 -9.11 9.14
C GLU A 79 -12.92 -10.24 8.18
N LEU A 80 -11.98 -10.77 7.39
CA LEU A 80 -12.22 -11.90 6.50
C LEU A 80 -12.51 -13.21 7.24
N GLN A 81 -11.92 -13.40 8.42
CA GLN A 81 -12.22 -14.52 9.32
C GLN A 81 -13.58 -14.38 10.01
N SER A 82 -14.15 -13.17 10.01
CA SER A 82 -15.50 -12.93 10.55
C SER A 82 -16.58 -13.30 9.54
N LEU A 83 -17.78 -13.63 10.02
CA LEU A 83 -18.95 -13.87 9.16
C LEU A 83 -19.38 -12.63 8.35
N LYS A 84 -18.88 -11.44 8.69
CA LYS A 84 -19.21 -10.18 8.01
C LYS A 84 -18.41 -10.00 6.71
N GLY A 85 -17.22 -10.58 6.63
CA GLY A 85 -16.25 -10.33 5.57
C GLY A 85 -15.83 -8.85 5.46
N ILE A 86 -15.16 -8.54 4.36
CA ILE A 86 -14.75 -7.16 4.00
C ILE A 86 -15.55 -6.68 2.78
N THR A 87 -15.61 -5.38 2.55
CA THR A 87 -16.11 -4.85 1.28
C THR A 87 -15.02 -4.88 0.22
N PHE A 88 -15.41 -4.92 -1.06
CA PHE A 88 -14.47 -4.76 -2.16
C PHE A 88 -13.72 -3.42 -2.08
N ASP A 89 -14.38 -2.35 -1.62
CA ASP A 89 -13.72 -1.06 -1.43
C ASP A 89 -12.51 -1.16 -0.48
N ASN A 90 -12.70 -1.78 0.70
CA ASN A 90 -11.63 -1.96 1.68
C ASN A 90 -10.46 -2.78 1.12
N LEU A 91 -10.75 -3.87 0.40
CA LEU A 91 -9.72 -4.69 -0.23
C LEU A 91 -8.96 -3.91 -1.30
N SER A 92 -9.69 -3.16 -2.13
CA SER A 92 -9.11 -2.38 -3.21
C SER A 92 -8.20 -1.26 -2.70
N GLU A 93 -8.57 -0.61 -1.59
CA GLU A 93 -7.76 0.42 -0.95
C GLU A 93 -6.47 -0.16 -0.39
N PHE A 94 -6.54 -1.30 0.30
CA PHE A 94 -5.35 -2.00 0.78
C PHE A 94 -4.38 -2.35 -0.33
N ILE A 95 -4.86 -3.01 -1.39
CA ILE A 95 -4.03 -3.37 -2.54
C ILE A 95 -3.37 -2.14 -3.15
N TYR A 96 -4.13 -1.04 -3.26
CA TYR A 96 -3.60 0.21 -3.79
C TYR A 96 -2.47 0.77 -2.91
N VAL A 97 -2.71 0.86 -1.61
CA VAL A 97 -1.75 1.37 -0.62
C VAL A 97 -0.46 0.56 -0.64
N GLU A 98 -0.54 -0.77 -0.59
CA GLU A 98 0.63 -1.65 -0.60
C GLU A 98 1.45 -1.51 -1.90
N LYS A 99 0.77 -1.44 -3.05
CA LYS A 99 1.45 -1.23 -4.34
C LYS A 99 2.16 0.12 -4.41
N GLN A 100 1.54 1.18 -3.88
CA GLN A 100 2.20 2.49 -3.77
C GLN A 100 3.38 2.43 -2.81
N GLY A 101 3.24 1.77 -1.66
CA GLY A 101 4.32 1.54 -0.70
C GLY A 101 5.54 0.86 -1.34
N ILE A 102 5.32 -0.18 -2.14
CA ILE A 102 6.38 -0.85 -2.91
C ILE A 102 7.08 0.13 -3.87
N GLN A 103 6.33 0.94 -4.60
CA GLN A 103 6.90 1.94 -5.52
C GLN A 103 7.77 2.98 -4.79
N ILE A 104 7.33 3.40 -3.60
CA ILE A 104 8.09 4.33 -2.77
C ILE A 104 9.37 3.68 -2.24
N LYS A 105 9.29 2.43 -1.76
CA LYS A 105 10.46 1.67 -1.32
C LYS A 105 11.50 1.57 -2.44
N MET A 106 11.07 1.22 -3.66
CA MET A 106 11.95 1.18 -4.83
C MET A 106 12.56 2.55 -5.15
N PHE A 107 11.79 3.63 -5.05
CA PHE A 107 12.32 4.98 -5.25
C PHE A 107 13.34 5.36 -4.18
N LEU A 108 13.06 5.08 -2.91
CA LEU A 108 13.97 5.38 -1.80
C LEU A 108 15.27 4.59 -1.91
N ASP A 109 15.19 3.31 -2.27
CA ASP A 109 16.35 2.45 -2.55
C ASP A 109 17.22 3.05 -3.66
N GLN A 110 16.60 3.46 -4.78
CA GLN A 110 17.30 4.06 -5.92
C GLN A 110 17.96 5.41 -5.61
N GLN A 111 17.34 6.25 -4.77
CA GLN A 111 17.82 7.61 -4.50
C GLN A 111 18.78 7.69 -3.32
N PHE A 112 18.57 6.88 -2.28
CA PHE A 112 19.27 7.01 -1.00
C PHE A 112 20.05 5.75 -0.60
N GLY A 113 19.85 4.63 -1.31
CA GLY A 113 20.51 3.35 -1.02
C GLY A 113 19.95 2.68 0.23
N LYS A 114 20.34 3.14 1.42
CA LYS A 114 19.93 2.52 2.68
C LYS A 114 18.78 3.27 3.34
N PHE A 115 17.67 2.56 3.54
CA PHE A 115 16.54 3.04 4.32
C PHE A 115 15.93 1.91 5.14
N GLU A 116 15.22 2.28 6.20
CA GLU A 116 14.51 1.39 7.10
C GLU A 116 13.04 1.84 7.18
N VAL A 117 12.11 0.89 7.10
CA VAL A 117 10.69 1.14 7.41
C VAL A 117 10.52 1.03 8.92
N ILE A 118 10.31 2.15 9.60
CA ILE A 118 10.16 2.17 11.05
C ILE A 118 8.73 1.83 11.45
N GLU A 119 7.76 2.17 10.61
CA GLU A 119 6.33 2.01 10.92
C GLU A 119 5.53 1.88 9.63
N HIS A 120 4.57 0.96 9.63
CA HIS A 120 3.60 0.79 8.56
C HIS A 120 2.26 0.38 9.17
N LEU A 121 1.27 1.26 9.05
CA LEU A 121 -0.08 1.04 9.56
C LEU A 121 -1.11 1.58 8.57
N GLY A 122 -1.81 0.70 7.88
CA GLY A 122 -2.77 1.11 6.84
C GLY A 122 -2.11 1.96 5.77
N ASP A 123 -2.63 3.17 5.54
CA ASP A 123 -2.12 4.13 4.54
C ASP A 123 -0.89 4.94 5.01
N PHE A 124 -0.38 4.65 6.20
CA PHE A 124 0.69 5.40 6.83
C PHE A 124 2.02 4.65 6.81
N TYR A 125 3.05 5.32 6.31
CA TYR A 125 4.42 4.83 6.31
C TYR A 125 5.37 5.81 7.00
N ARG A 126 6.27 5.29 7.82
CA ARG A 126 7.39 6.02 8.41
C ARG A 126 8.71 5.41 7.99
N TYR A 127 9.56 6.21 7.36
CA TYR A 127 10.87 5.78 6.90
C TYR A 127 11.99 6.49 7.68
N ARG A 128 13.09 5.77 7.90
CA ARG A 128 14.39 6.33 8.29
C ARG A 128 15.32 6.15 7.10
N ILE A 129 15.95 7.23 6.68
CA ILE A 129 16.95 7.18 5.62
C ILE A 129 18.32 7.31 6.24
N GLU A 130 19.20 6.37 5.92
CA GLU A 130 20.59 6.41 6.31
C GLU A 130 21.38 7.12 5.22
N THR A 131 21.49 8.44 5.33
CA THR A 131 22.35 9.18 4.42
C THR A 131 23.80 9.00 4.85
N ASN A 132 24.59 8.24 4.07
CA ASN A 132 26.06 8.29 4.12
C ASN A 132 26.53 9.64 3.55
N VAL A 133 26.31 10.72 4.28
CA VAL A 133 26.94 12.00 3.94
C VAL A 133 28.37 11.92 4.47
N THR A 134 29.29 11.50 3.62
CA THR A 134 30.70 11.91 3.77
C THR A 134 30.73 13.37 3.33
N ILE A 135 30.84 14.29 4.30
CA ILE A 135 31.12 15.71 4.03
C ILE A 135 32.58 15.83 3.63
#